data_AF-A0A9D7BUE1-F1
#
_entry.id   AF-A0A9D7BUE1-F1
#
_cell.length_a   1.000
_cell.length_b   1.000
_cell.length_c   1.000
_cell.angle_alpha   90.00
_cell.angle_beta   90.00
_cell.angle_gamma   90.00
#
_symmetry.space_group_name_H-M   'P 1'
#
loop_
_entity.id
_entity.type
_entity.pdbx_description
1 polymer ?
#
loop_
_entity_poly.entity_id
_entity_poly.type
_entity_poly.pdbx_seq_one_letter_code
_entity_poly.pdbx_strand_id
1 'polypeptide(L)' 'MEPRKNLKGAGAAFLGSGVAFLAASLLAEQPAFIGVACAFLALGVVYLGKARQDR' A
#
# COMPACT_ATOMS: atom_id res chain seq x y z
N MET A 1 14.94 11.46 20.12
CA MET A 1 14.30 11.77 18.83
C MET A 1 13.18 10.77 18.64
N GLU A 2 11.92 11.15 18.90
CA GLU A 2 10.79 10.29 18.55
C GLU A 2 10.75 10.16 17.02
N PRO A 3 10.71 8.94 16.46
CA PRO A 3 10.59 8.78 15.02
C PRO A 3 9.24 9.35 14.62
N ARG A 4 9.25 10.51 13.94
CA ARG A 4 8.03 11.09 13.35
C ARG A 4 7.40 9.99 12.50
N LYS A 5 6.23 9.50 12.92
CA LYS A 5 5.47 8.49 12.17
C LYS A 5 5.19 9.07 10.78
N ASN A 6 6.01 8.70 9.80
CA ASN A 6 5.91 9.18 8.43
C ASN A 6 4.81 8.41 7.70
N LEU A 7 3.57 8.56 8.15
CA LEU A 7 2.40 7.83 7.67
C LEU A 7 2.17 8.05 6.16
N LYS A 8 2.55 9.22 5.62
CA LYS A 8 2.53 9.49 4.17
C LYS A 8 3.52 8.61 3.40
N GLY A 9 4.75 8.51 3.90
CA GLY A 9 5.79 7.68 3.27
C GLY A 9 5.43 6.20 3.31
N ALA A 10 4.91 5.74 4.46
CA ALA A 10 4.40 4.38 4.60
C ALA A 10 3.22 4.12 3.65
N GLY A 11 2.23 5.01 3.60
CA GLY A 11 1.08 4.88 2.71
C GLY A 11 1.46 4.81 1.23
N ALA A 12 2.40 5.66 0.79
CA ALA A 12 2.93 5.63 -0.58
C ALA A 12 3.68 4.32 -0.89
N ALA A 13 4.49 3.81 0.05
CA ALA A 13 5.20 2.54 -0.12
C ALA A 13 4.23 1.35 -0.23
N PHE A 14 3.20 1.30 0.61
CA PHE A 14 2.17 0.24 0.54
C PHE A 14 1.34 0.32 -0.76
N LEU A 15 0.97 1.53 -1.21
CA LEU A 15 0.30 1.74 -2.49
C LEU A 15 1.17 1.26 -3.66
N GLY A 16 2.44 1.69 -3.72
CA GLY A 16 3.37 1.28 -4.78
C GLY A 16 3.59 -0.23 -4.81
N SER A 17 3.75 -0.84 -3.64
CA SER A 17 3.89 -2.30 -3.51
C SER A 17 2.64 -3.03 -4.00
N GLY A 18 1.45 -2.55 -3.63
CA GLY A 18 0.17 -3.12 -4.07
C GLY A 18 0.00 -3.06 -5.58
N VAL A 19 0.38 -1.95 -6.22
CA VAL A 19 0.36 -1.82 -7.69
C VAL A 19 1.35 -2.79 -8.35
N ALA A 20 2.55 -2.94 -7.79
CA ALA A 20 3.54 -3.89 -8.30
C ALA A 20 3.05 -5.34 -8.21
N PHE A 21 2.42 -5.72 -7.10
CA PHE A 21 1.82 -7.04 -6.95
C PHE A 21 0.60 -7.24 -7.86
N LEU A 22 -0.20 -6.20 -8.11
CA LEU A 22 -1.30 -6.26 -9.06
C LEU A 22 -0.78 -6.50 -10.49
N ALA A 23 0.27 -5.77 -10.89
CA ALA A 23 0.93 -5.96 -12.18
C ALA A 23 1.54 -7.37 -12.29
N ALA A 24 2.20 -7.84 -11.25
CA ALA A 24 2.74 -9.21 -11.19
C ALA A 24 1.63 -10.26 -11.28
N SER A 25 0.49 -10.04 -10.64
CA SER A 25 -0.66 -10.94 -10.71
C SER A 25 -1.22 -11.06 -12.14
N LEU A 26 -1.34 -9.92 -12.84
CA LEU A 26 -1.83 -9.88 -14.21
C LEU A 26 -0.83 -10.53 -15.19
N LEU A 27 0.47 -10.31 -14.98
CA LEU A 27 1.54 -10.85 -15.82
C LEU A 27 1.77 -12.35 -15.59
N ALA A 28 1.60 -12.83 -14.35
CA ALA A 28 1.83 -14.22 -13.98
C ALA A 28 0.56 -15.07 -14.01
N GLU A 29 -0.59 -14.48 -14.35
CA GLU A 29 -1.93 -15.11 -14.32
C GLU A 29 -2.25 -15.81 -12.98
N GLN A 30 -1.60 -15.38 -11.90
CA GLN A 30 -1.72 -15.99 -10.59
C GLN A 30 -2.71 -15.19 -9.74
N PRO A 31 -3.92 -15.74 -9.48
CA PRO A 31 -4.96 -15.03 -8.74
C PRO A 31 -4.60 -14.81 -7.27
N ALA A 32 -3.68 -15.60 -6.71
CA ALA A 32 -3.20 -15.44 -5.34
C ALA A 32 -2.57 -14.05 -5.10
N PHE A 33 -1.91 -13.49 -6.10
CA PHE A 33 -1.30 -12.15 -6.01
C PHE A 33 -2.33 -11.02 -5.99
N ILE A 34 -3.57 -11.25 -6.47
CA ILE A 34 -4.66 -10.26 -6.37
C ILE A 34 -5.02 -10.02 -4.90
N GLY A 35 -5.08 -11.08 -4.09
CA GLY A 35 -5.37 -10.96 -2.66
C GLY A 35 -4.33 -10.12 -1.92
N VAL A 36 -3.05 -10.38 -2.22
CA VAL A 36 -1.92 -9.60 -1.66
C VAL A 36 -1.98 -8.15 -2.15
N ALA A 37 -2.17 -7.93 -3.45
CA ALA A 37 -2.28 -6.59 -4.01
C ALA A 37 -3.41 -5.78 -3.36
N CYS A 38 -4.59 -6.36 -3.20
CA CYS A 38 -5.72 -5.72 -2.54
C CYS A 38 -5.42 -5.34 -1.09
N ALA A 39 -4.78 -6.23 -0.32
CA ALA A 39 -4.39 -5.96 1.06
C ALA A 39 -3.39 -4.79 1.15
N PHE A 40 -2.38 -4.78 0.29
CA PHE A 40 -1.37 -3.70 0.25
C PHE A 40 -1.97 -2.36 -0.19
N LEU A 41 -2.84 -2.35 -1.20
CA LEU A 41 -3.56 -1.15 -1.63
C LEU A 41 -4.47 -0.62 -0.52
N ALA A 42 -5.23 -1.48 0.15
CA ALA A 42 -6.10 -1.11 1.26
C ALA A 42 -5.31 -0.48 2.42
N LEU A 43 -4.20 -1.10 2.83
CA LEU A 43 -3.30 -0.55 3.84
C LEU A 43 -2.73 0.81 3.40
N GLY A 44 -2.27 0.92 2.15
CA GLY A 44 -1.74 2.17 1.61
C GLY A 44 -2.76 3.31 1.67
N VAL A 45 -4.02 3.06 1.31
CA VAL A 45 -5.12 4.02 1.40
C VAL A 45 -5.42 4.40 2.87
N VAL A 46 -5.47 3.43 3.79
CA VAL A 46 -5.70 3.69 5.22
C VAL A 46 -4.59 4.56 5.82
N TYR A 47 -3.33 4.24 5.52
CA TYR A 47 -2.19 5.04 5.99
C TYR A 47 -2.18 6.44 5.39
N LEU A 48 -2.51 6.58 4.10
CA LEU A 48 -2.62 7.89 3.45
C LEU A 48 -3.78 8.72 4.02
N GLY A 49 -4.91 8.07 4.31
CA GLY A 49 -6.08 8.69 4.94
C GLY A 49 -5.78 9.18 6.35
N LYS A 50 -5.15 8.35 7.19
CA LYS A 50 -4.68 8.76 8.52
C LYS A 50 -3.68 9.91 8.44
N ALA A 51 -2.77 9.88 7.47
CA ALA A 51 -1.80 10.94 7.27
C ALA A 51 -2.39 12.27 6.74
N ARG A 52 -3.62 12.25 6.21
CA ARG A 52 -4.40 13.45 5.86
C ARG A 52 -5.17 13.98 7.07
N GLN A 53 -5.65 13.09 7.94
CA GLN A 53 -6.37 13.45 9.17
C GLN A 53 -5.44 13.98 10.27
N ASP A 54 -4.18 13.53 10.31
CA ASP A 54 -3.13 14.05 11.21
C ASP A 54 -2.57 15.43 10.79
N ARG A 55 -3.12 16.08 9.75
CA ARG A 55 -2.64 17.35 9.19
C ARG A 55 -3.58 18.49 9.53
#